data_AF-A0A4R3Z531-F1
#
_entry.id   AF-A0A4R3Z531-F1
#
_cell.length_a   1.000
_cell.length_b   1.000
_cell.length_c   1.000
_cell.angle_alpha   90.00
_cell.angle_beta   90.00
_cell.angle_gamma   90.00
#
_symmetry.space_group_name_H-M   'P 1'
#
loop_
_entity.id
_entity.type
_entity.pdbx_description
1 polymer ?
#
loop_
_entity_poly.entity_id
_entity_poly.type
_entity_poly.pdbx_seq_one_letter_code
_entity_poly.pdbx_strand_id
1 'polypeptide(L)'
;MGDVGDDYRAWDAMKKEERQKRKSANMEIINACALPHKIDASGTVLLKTEQGTVCFYPTTNTIMHKQKIMHGGAKRAVAYVQNISEGNDEQN
;
A
#
# COMPACT_ATOMS: atom_id res chain seq x y z
N MET A 1 18.55 -34.55 14.80
CA MET A 1 18.20 -33.13 15.03
C MET A 1 18.03 -32.51 13.67
N GLY A 2 16.78 -32.28 13.24
CA GLY A 2 16.53 -31.53 12.01
C GLY A 2 17.04 -30.10 12.21
N ASP A 3 17.76 -29.59 11.22
CA ASP A 3 18.42 -28.30 11.26
C ASP A 3 17.34 -27.20 11.24
N VAL A 4 16.90 -26.80 12.44
CA VAL A 4 15.86 -25.80 12.66
C VAL A 4 16.18 -24.51 11.88
N GLY A 5 17.46 -24.24 11.60
CA GLY A 5 17.93 -23.11 10.81
C GLY A 5 17.48 -23.12 9.33
N ASP A 6 17.33 -24.28 8.71
CA ASP A 6 16.90 -24.37 7.30
C ASP A 6 15.39 -24.15 7.15
N ASP A 7 14.57 -24.63 8.09
CA ASP A 7 13.14 -24.35 8.13
C ASP A 7 12.86 -22.84 8.33
N TYR A 8 13.63 -22.17 9.19
CA TYR A 8 13.53 -20.72 9.37
C TYR A 8 13.93 -19.92 8.12
N ARG A 9 14.97 -20.36 7.40
CA ARG A 9 15.41 -19.71 6.15
C ARG A 9 14.37 -19.85 5.04
N ALA A 10 13.77 -21.03 4.88
CA ALA A 10 12.71 -21.26 3.91
C ALA A 10 11.48 -20.39 4.22
N TRP A 11 11.10 -20.27 5.49
CA TRP A 11 9.98 -19.43 5.91
C TRP A 11 10.21 -17.93 5.68
N ASP A 12 11.42 -17.43 5.94
CA ASP A 12 11.78 -16.03 5.68
C ASP A 12 11.75 -15.72 4.17
N ALA A 13 12.29 -16.63 3.35
CA ALA A 13 12.25 -16.52 1.90
C ALA A 13 10.82 -16.49 1.36
N MET A 14 9.94 -17.38 1.84
CA MET A 14 8.52 -17.39 1.46
C MET A 14 7.83 -16.07 1.82
N LYS A 15 8.04 -15.54 3.03
CA LYS A 15 7.46 -14.26 3.45
C LYS A 15 7.95 -13.08 2.62
N LYS A 16 9.23 -13.08 2.26
CA LYS A 16 9.82 -12.07 1.38
C LYS A 16 9.18 -12.10 -0.01
N GLU A 17 8.99 -13.29 -0.57
CA GLU A 17 8.34 -13.49 -1.86
C GLU A 17 6.87 -13.03 -1.82
N GLU A 18 6.12 -13.41 -0.79
CA GLU A 18 4.73 -12.96 -0.61
C GLU A 18 4.63 -11.43 -0.51
N ARG A 19 5.54 -10.81 0.26
CA ARG A 19 5.60 -9.34 0.40
C ARG A 19 5.86 -8.68 -0.94
N GLN A 20 6.74 -9.27 -1.76
CA GLN A 20 7.07 -8.76 -3.08
C GLN A 20 5.91 -8.93 -4.07
N LYS A 21 5.24 -10.08 -4.07
CA LYS A 21 4.02 -10.34 -4.86
C LYS A 21 2.89 -9.37 -4.52
N ARG A 22 2.67 -9.08 -3.22
CA ARG A 22 1.68 -8.08 -2.79
C ARG A 22 2.06 -6.68 -3.25
N LYS A 23 3.34 -6.31 -3.13
CA LYS A 23 3.84 -5.02 -3.61
C LYS A 23 3.64 -4.85 -5.11
N SER A 24 3.99 -5.86 -5.91
CA SER A 24 3.86 -5.79 -7.38
C SER A 24 2.40 -5.70 -7.81
N ALA A 25 1.51 -6.52 -7.26
CA ALA A 25 0.08 -6.47 -7.57
C ALA A 25 -0.54 -5.11 -7.21
N ASN A 26 -0.21 -4.55 -6.05
CA ASN A 26 -0.68 -3.23 -5.64
C ASN A 26 -0.13 -2.10 -6.52
N MET A 27 1.15 -2.17 -6.88
CA MET A 27 1.79 -1.21 -7.77
C MET A 27 1.19 -1.23 -9.18
N GLU A 28 0.84 -2.41 -9.71
CA GLU A 28 0.21 -2.53 -11.02
C GLU A 28 -1.14 -1.79 -11.06
N ILE A 29 -1.95 -1.94 -10.00
CA ILE A 29 -3.24 -1.24 -9.87
C ILE A 29 -3.03 0.28 -9.76
N ILE A 30 -2.01 0.73 -9.02
CA ILE A 30 -1.71 2.16 -8.85
C ILE A 30 -1.19 2.76 -10.14
N ASN A 31 -0.33 2.05 -10.88
CA ASN A 31 0.16 2.50 -12.18
C ASN A 31 -0.94 2.51 -13.24
N ALA A 32 -1.88 1.57 -13.17
CA ALA A 32 -3.05 1.54 -14.06
C ALA A 32 -4.02 2.70 -13.77
N CYS A 33 -4.07 3.17 -12.53
CA CYS A 33 -4.72 4.44 -12.21
C CYS A 33 -3.80 5.58 -12.62
N ALA A 34 -4.21 6.42 -13.57
CA ALA A 34 -3.47 7.60 -13.99
C ALA A 34 -3.46 8.72 -12.90
N LEU A 35 -3.33 8.35 -11.62
CA LEU A 35 -3.27 9.25 -10.49
C LEU A 35 -1.83 9.73 -10.28
N PRO A 36 -1.63 11.04 -10.01
CA PRO A 36 -0.32 11.57 -9.69
C PRO A 36 0.16 10.98 -8.36
N HIS A 37 1.16 10.10 -8.45
CA HIS A 37 1.76 9.45 -7.29
C HIS A 37 3.29 9.55 -7.34
N LYS A 38 3.91 9.57 -6.17
CA LYS A 38 5.36 9.51 -5.98
C LYS A 38 5.68 8.32 -5.10
N ILE A 39 6.78 7.64 -5.39
CA ILE A 39 7.25 6.52 -4.56
C ILE A 39 8.44 7.02 -3.74
N ASP A 40 8.34 6.87 -2.42
CA ASP A 40 9.42 7.18 -1.49
C ASP A 40 10.50 6.08 -1.49
N ALA A 41 11.71 6.38 -1.01
CA ALA A 41 12.80 5.41 -0.89
C ALA A 41 12.41 4.16 -0.06
N SER A 42 11.49 4.31 0.88
CA SER A 42 10.90 3.22 1.67
C SER A 42 9.94 2.30 0.89
N GLY A 43 9.59 2.67 -0.35
CA GLY A 43 8.57 1.99 -1.14
C GLY A 43 7.13 2.39 -0.78
N THR A 44 6.97 3.47 -0.02
CA THR A 44 5.67 4.08 0.28
C THR A 44 5.17 4.86 -0.93
N VAL A 45 3.92 4.68 -1.30
CA VAL A 45 3.27 5.42 -2.39
C VAL A 45 2.60 6.66 -1.80
N LEU A 46 3.05 7.83 -2.21
CA LEU A 46 2.52 9.13 -1.84
C LEU A 46 1.61 9.63 -2.95
N LEU A 47 0.32 9.69 -2.70
CA LEU A 47 -0.71 10.19 -3.61
C LEU A 47 -1.03 11.63 -3.20
N LYS A 48 -0.80 12.59 -4.09
CA LYS A 48 -1.05 14.00 -3.79
C LYS A 48 -2.48 14.36 -4.22
N THR A 49 -3.30 14.80 -3.27
CA THR A 49 -4.66 15.30 -3.51
C THR A 49 -4.77 16.75 -3.08
N GLU A 50 -5.82 17.45 -3.50
CA GLU A 50 -6.08 18.84 -3.07
C GLU A 50 -6.33 18.94 -1.56
N GLN A 51 -6.85 17.87 -0.96
CA GLN A 51 -7.12 17.78 0.47
C GLN A 51 -5.88 17.41 1.28
N GLY A 52 -4.82 16.86 0.68
CA GLY A 52 -3.61 16.48 1.40
C GLY A 52 -2.80 15.40 0.69
N THR A 53 -1.80 14.86 1.38
CA THR A 53 -1.04 13.69 0.87
C THR A 53 -1.59 12.42 1.51
N VAL A 54 -2.00 11.47 0.68
CA VAL A 54 -2.41 10.13 1.10
C VAL A 54 -1.19 9.21 0.96
N CYS A 55 -0.76 8.63 2.07
CA CYS A 55 0.35 7.67 2.11
C CYS A 55 -0.21 6.25 2.05
N PHE A 56 0.17 5.49 1.04
CA PHE A 56 -0.18 4.08 0.89
C PHE A 56 1.05 3.20 1.02
N TYR A 57 0.93 2.20 1.90
CA TYR A 57 1.97 1.22 2.19
C TYR A 57 1.61 -0.10 1.50
N PRO A 58 2.14 -0.38 0.30
CA PRO A 58 1.72 -1.51 -0.53
C PRO A 58 2.06 -2.88 0.08
N THR A 59 3.00 -2.94 1.03
CA THR A 59 3.38 -4.21 1.68
C THR A 59 2.48 -4.58 2.85
N THR A 60 1.90 -3.59 3.53
CA THR A 60 1.04 -3.79 4.71
C THR A 60 -0.44 -3.52 4.41
N ASN A 61 -0.78 -3.09 3.19
CA ASN A 61 -2.12 -2.66 2.81
C ASN A 61 -2.67 -1.62 3.78
N THR A 62 -1.84 -0.62 4.09
CA THR A 62 -2.18 0.46 5.01
C THR A 62 -2.28 1.76 4.24
N ILE A 63 -3.32 2.53 4.49
CA ILE A 63 -3.57 3.85 3.91
C ILE A 63 -3.58 4.85 5.07
N MET A 64 -2.85 5.95 4.95
CA MET A 64 -2.78 6.98 5.97
C MET A 64 -3.08 8.35 5.36
N HIS A 65 -3.96 9.11 5.99
CA HIS A 65 -4.32 10.46 5.56
C HIS A 65 -4.75 11.30 6.77
N LYS A 66 -4.18 12.50 6.96
CA LYS A 66 -4.51 13.44 8.05
C LYS A 66 -4.71 12.76 9.42
N GLN A 67 -3.75 11.91 9.83
CA GLN A 67 -3.76 11.12 11.08
C GLN A 67 -4.76 9.96 11.15
N LYS A 68 -5.62 9.75 10.14
CA LYS A 68 -6.43 8.54 10.03
C LYS A 68 -5.62 7.42 9.39
N ILE A 69 -5.63 6.24 10.01
CA ILE A 69 -5.05 5.02 9.46
C ILE A 69 -6.21 4.10 9.05
N MET A 70 -6.18 3.63 7.81
CA MET A 70 -7.15 2.70 7.26
C MET A 70 -6.42 1.48 6.69
N HIS A 71 -7.12 0.36 6.68
CA HIS A 71 -6.60 -0.88 6.10
C HIS A 71 -7.32 -1.20 4.79
N GLY A 72 -6.56 -1.47 3.74
CA GLY A 72 -7.07 -1.76 2.42
C GLY A 72 -5.96 -1.88 1.38
N GLY A 73 -6.19 -2.70 0.36
CA GLY A 73 -5.27 -2.81 -0.78
C GLY A 73 -5.33 -1.58 -1.70
N ALA A 74 -4.57 -1.63 -2.79
CA ALA A 74 -4.46 -0.53 -3.74
C ALA A 74 -5.81 -0.02 -4.27
N LYS A 75 -6.78 -0.91 -4.55
CA LYS A 75 -8.13 -0.51 -5.01
C LYS A 75 -8.84 0.43 -4.03
N ARG A 76 -8.73 0.14 -2.73
CA ARG A 76 -9.35 0.98 -1.68
C ARG A 76 -8.61 2.31 -1.54
N ALA A 77 -7.29 2.31 -1.69
CA ALA A 77 -6.49 3.54 -1.68
C ALA A 77 -6.87 4.48 -2.83
N VAL A 78 -7.03 3.93 -4.04
CA VAL A 78 -7.48 4.67 -5.23
C VAL A 78 -8.88 5.22 -5.03
N ALA A 79 -9.84 4.38 -4.63
CA ALA A 79 -11.22 4.82 -4.39
C ALA A 79 -11.28 5.91 -3.32
N TYR A 80 -10.48 5.79 -2.26
CA TYR A 80 -10.39 6.80 -1.22
C TYR A 80 -9.84 8.13 -1.76
N VAL A 81 -8.77 8.10 -2.56
CA VAL A 81 -8.23 9.30 -3.21
C VAL A 81 -9.24 9.97 -4.13
N GLN A 82 -9.98 9.19 -4.92
CA GLN A 82 -11.04 9.70 -5.80
C GLN A 82 -12.16 10.35 -5.00
N ASN A 83 -12.71 9.67 -3.98
CA ASN A 83 -13.77 10.20 -3.13
C ASN A 83 -13.38 11.52 -2.44
N ILE A 84 -12.15 11.62 -1.94
CA ILE A 84 -11.67 12.85 -1.31
C ILE A 84 -11.48 13.98 -2.34
N SER A 85 -11.02 13.66 -3.55
CA SER A 85 -10.87 14.65 -4.62
C SER A 85 -12.23 15.23 -5.04
N GLU A 86 -13.29 14.44 -4.94
CA GLU A 86 -14.67 14.87 -5.21
C GLU A 86 -15.35 15.57 -4.01
N GLY A 87 -14.64 15.72 -2.87
CA GLY A 87 -15.16 16.39 -1.68
C GLY A 87 -16.06 15.53 -0.79
N ASN A 88 -16.17 14.23 -1.05
CA ASN A 88 -16.92 13.29 -0.23
C ASN A 88 -16.02 12.76 0.90
N ASP A 89 -15.84 13.54 1.96
CA ASP A 89 -15.20 13.06 3.20
C ASP A 89 -16.22 12.14 3.91
N GLU A 90 -16.20 10.86 3.56
CA GLU A 90 -17.04 9.84 4.18
C GLU A 90 -16.64 9.69 5.65
N GLN A 91 -17.29 10.47 6.52
CA GLN A 91 -17.28 10.28 7.96
C GLN A 91 -18.20 9.10 8.27
N ASN A 92 -17.62 7.94 8.60
CA ASN A 92 -18.32 6.90 9.34
C ASN A 92 -17.39 6.34 10.41
#